data_AF-V4LLF5-F1
#
_entry.id   AF-V4LLF5-F1
#
_cell.length_a   1.000
_cell.length_b   1.000
_cell.length_c   1.000
_cell.angle_alpha   90.00
_cell.angle_beta   90.00
_cell.angle_gamma   90.00
#
_symmetry.space_group_name_H-M   'P 1'
#
loop_
_entity.id
_entity.type
_entity.pdbx_description
1 polymer ?
#
loop_
_entity_poly.entity_id
_entity_poly.type
_entity_poly.pdbx_seq_one_letter_code
_entity_poly.pdbx_strand_id
1 'polypeptide(L)'
;MGGISIWQLLIILIIVLLLFGTKKLKNIGSDLGGAVKGFRSAMSGDGSNQDDDMNQGNEDQDAAQLSSADDAANRDPGAADPAAFKKTPEPATKRKV
;
A
#
# COMPACT_ATOMS: atom_id res chain seq x y z
N MET A 1 -12.46 25.10 44.27
CA MET A 1 -11.96 23.74 44.01
C MET A 1 -11.58 23.67 42.54
N GLY A 2 -10.27 23.77 42.25
CA GLY A 2 -9.75 23.92 40.90
C GLY A 2 -10.12 22.74 40.01
N GLY A 3 -10.83 23.01 38.91
CA GLY A 3 -11.17 22.02 37.90
C GLY A 3 -9.91 21.47 37.24
N ILE A 4 -10.05 20.29 36.65
CA ILE A 4 -9.02 19.67 35.81
C ILE A 4 -8.72 20.64 34.67
N SER A 5 -7.60 21.35 34.78
CA SER A 5 -7.19 22.32 33.78
C SER A 5 -6.63 21.60 32.56
N ILE A 6 -6.94 22.12 31.37
CA ILE A 6 -6.51 21.58 30.08
C ILE A 6 -4.98 21.40 30.01
N TRP A 7 -4.24 22.27 30.70
CA TRP A 7 -2.78 22.24 30.76
C TRP A 7 -2.21 20.98 31.43
N GLN A 8 -2.90 20.43 32.43
CA GLN A 8 -2.49 19.21 33.13
C GLN A 8 -2.73 17.99 32.24
N LEU A 9 -3.84 17.97 31.49
CA LEU A 9 -4.14 16.90 30.55
C LEU A 9 -3.10 16.81 29.43
N LEU A 10 -2.60 17.95 28.93
CA LEU A 10 -1.53 17.97 27.93
C LEU A 10 -0.22 17.36 28.44
N ILE A 11 0.20 17.71 29.66
CA ILE A 11 1.40 17.12 30.30
C ILE A 11 1.25 15.59 30.43
N ILE A 12 0.09 15.13 30.89
CA ILE A 12 -0.18 13.69 31.08
C ILE A 12 -0.20 12.97 29.73
N LEU A 13 -0.81 13.56 28.71
CA LEU A 13 -0.89 13.00 27.36
C LEU A 13 0.51 12.74 26.77
N ILE A 14 1.44 13.68 26.95
CA ILE A 14 2.84 13.51 26.49
C ILE A 14 3.48 12.30 27.16
N ILE A 15 3.34 12.16 28.49
CA ILE A 15 3.93 11.04 29.23
C ILE A 15 3.34 9.71 28.75
N VAL A 16 2.02 9.64 28.54
CA VAL A 16 1.34 8.42 28.05
C VAL A 16 1.81 8.07 26.64
N LEU A 17 1.95 9.05 25.74
CA LEU A 17 2.46 8.81 24.38
C LEU A 17 3.91 8.29 24.38
N LEU A 18 4.74 8.73 25.32
CA LEU A 18 6.11 8.24 25.47
C LEU A 18 6.16 6.82 26.07
N LEU A 19 5.29 6.50 27.03
CA LEU A 19 5.23 5.17 27.65
C LEU A 19 4.62 4.11 26.73
N PHE A 20 3.50 4.43 26.10
CA PHE A 20 2.75 3.50 25.24
C PHE A 20 3.23 3.54 23.78
N GLY A 21 3.91 4.61 23.37
CA GLY A 21 4.25 4.89 21.99
C GLY A 21 3.04 5.37 21.18
N THR A 22 3.28 6.23 20.19
CA THR A 22 2.23 6.72 19.27
C THR A 22 1.60 5.62 18.41
N LYS A 23 2.33 4.52 18.12
CA LYS A 23 1.83 3.41 17.28
C LYS A 23 0.67 2.66 17.94
N LYS A 24 0.73 2.43 19.27
CA LYS A 24 -0.37 1.80 20.04
C LYS A 24 -1.57 2.74 20.19
N LEU A 25 -1.30 4.02 20.47
CA LEU A 25 -2.35 5.04 20.57
C LEU A 25 -3.07 5.31 19.25
N LYS A 26 -2.38 5.20 18.09
CA LYS A 26 -2.99 5.36 16.76
C LYS A 26 -3.97 4.23 16.45
N ASN A 27 -3.59 2.97 16.68
CA ASN A 27 -4.46 1.82 16.43
C ASN A 27 -5.73 1.87 17.30
N ILE A 28 -5.57 2.04 18.62
CA ILE A 28 -6.72 2.10 19.54
C ILE A 28 -7.50 3.41 19.35
N GLY A 29 -6.81 4.51 19.08
CA GLY A 29 -7.40 5.83 18.88
C GLY A 29 -8.18 5.95 17.57
N SER A 30 -7.83 5.19 16.53
CA SER A 30 -8.62 5.11 15.30
C SER A 30 -9.98 4.44 15.57
N ASP A 31 -9.96 3.31 16.30
CA ASP A 31 -11.18 2.55 16.63
C ASP A 31 -12.10 3.35 17.57
N LEU A 32 -11.53 3.92 18.65
CA LEU A 32 -12.29 4.75 19.58
C LEU A 32 -12.70 6.10 18.95
N GLY A 33 -11.81 6.69 18.15
CA GLY A 33 -12.04 7.96 17.48
C GLY A 33 -13.19 7.88 16.49
N GLY A 34 -13.29 6.79 15.72
CA GLY A 34 -14.42 6.52 14.82
C GLY A 34 -15.75 6.44 15.56
N ALA A 35 -15.79 5.72 16.69
CA ALA A 35 -17.00 5.59 17.51
C ALA A 35 -17.43 6.94 18.14
N VAL A 36 -16.47 7.71 18.66
CA VAL A 36 -16.74 9.03 19.26
C VAL A 36 -17.15 10.05 18.20
N LYS A 37 -16.58 9.98 16.99
CA LYS A 37 -16.93 10.83 15.84
C LYS A 37 -18.38 10.61 15.41
N GLY A 38 -18.82 9.36 15.26
CA GLY A 38 -20.22 9.03 14.96
C GLY A 38 -21.19 9.51 16.05
N PHE A 39 -20.80 9.39 17.32
CA PHE A 39 -21.59 9.91 18.44
C PHE A 39 -21.70 11.44 18.41
N ARG A 40 -20.59 12.16 18.15
CA ARG A 40 -20.58 13.63 18.03
C ARG A 40 -21.46 14.09 16.87
N SER A 41 -21.40 13.41 15.72
CA SER A 41 -22.25 13.71 14.56
C SER A 41 -23.73 13.50 14.86
N ALA A 42 -24.08 12.37 15.50
CA ALA A 42 -25.47 12.09 15.90
C ALA A 42 -26.00 13.09 16.94
N MET A 43 -25.15 13.53 17.87
CA MET A 43 -25.51 14.48 18.91
C MET A 43 -25.58 15.94 18.42
N SER A 44 -24.84 16.29 17.37
CA SER A 44 -24.80 17.66 16.83
C SER A 44 -25.92 17.95 15.84
N GLY A 45 -26.76 16.96 15.49
CA GLY A 45 -27.99 17.13 14.69
C GLY A 45 -27.79 17.54 13.23
N ASP A 46 -26.56 17.90 12.85
CA ASP A 46 -26.16 18.25 11.50
C ASP A 46 -25.69 16.97 10.78
N GLY A 47 -26.59 16.39 9.99
CA GLY A 47 -26.32 15.23 9.14
C GLY A 47 -25.44 15.57 7.92
N SER A 48 -24.52 16.53 8.04
CA SER A 48 -23.64 16.89 6.94
C SER A 48 -22.34 16.08 7.00
N ASN A 49 -22.27 15.10 6.10
CA ASN A 49 -21.09 14.44 5.55
C ASN A 49 -19.98 14.03 6.52
N GLN A 50 -19.90 12.73 6.76
CA GLN A 50 -18.57 12.11 6.82
C GLN A 50 -18.63 10.63 6.39
N ASP A 51 -18.73 10.43 5.08
CA ASP A 51 -18.18 9.25 4.44
C ASP A 51 -16.64 9.36 4.52
N ASP A 52 -16.06 9.00 5.66
CA ASP A 52 -14.62 8.78 5.75
C ASP A 52 -14.38 7.27 5.70
N ASP A 53 -14.14 6.82 4.46
CA ASP A 53 -13.52 5.56 4.08
C ASP A 53 -12.43 5.18 5.09
N MET A 54 -12.66 4.10 5.85
CA MET A 54 -11.69 3.50 6.75
C MET A 54 -10.61 2.78 5.93
N ASN A 55 -9.77 3.52 5.21
CA ASN A 55 -8.56 2.99 4.60
C ASN A 55 -7.36 3.87 4.92
N GLN A 56 -6.74 3.61 6.08
CA GLN A 56 -5.31 3.85 6.29
C GLN A 56 -4.85 3.08 7.52
N GLY A 57 -4.47 1.83 7.27
CA GLY A 57 -3.92 0.93 8.27
C GLY A 57 -2.96 -0.11 7.70
N ASN A 58 -2.22 0.21 6.63
CA ASN A 58 -1.08 -0.59 6.16
C ASN A 58 0.08 0.35 5.81
N GLU A 59 0.69 0.96 6.83
CA GLU A 59 2.00 1.61 6.74
C GLU A 59 3.04 0.74 7.46
N ASP A 60 3.24 -0.47 6.94
CA ASP A 60 4.53 -1.16 7.02
C ASP A 60 4.95 -1.46 5.57
N GLN A 61 5.09 -0.40 4.76
CA GLN A 61 5.80 -0.42 3.48
C GLN A 61 6.87 0.67 3.52
N ASP A 62 7.95 0.44 4.26
CA ASP A 62 9.30 0.80 3.79
C ASP A 62 10.35 0.14 4.69
N ALA A 63 11.02 -0.88 4.17
CA ALA A 63 12.45 -1.15 4.42
C ALA A 63 12.88 -2.41 3.66
N ALA A 64 12.89 -2.35 2.32
CA ALA A 64 13.84 -3.05 1.44
C ALA A 64 13.36 -3.07 -0.01
N GLN A 65 13.44 -1.94 -0.72
CA GLN A 65 13.61 -1.99 -2.17
C GLN A 65 14.48 -0.84 -2.67
N LEU A 66 15.75 -0.88 -2.25
CA LEU A 66 16.86 -0.10 -2.80
C LEU A 66 18.05 -1.07 -2.96
N SER A 67 17.98 -1.89 -4.01
CA SER A 67 19.05 -2.68 -4.66
C SER A 67 18.34 -3.72 -5.53
N SER A 68 18.52 -3.88 -6.84
CA SER A 68 19.49 -3.40 -7.82
C SER A 68 18.76 -3.49 -9.18
N ALA A 69 18.90 -2.50 -10.06
CA ALA A 69 19.70 -2.62 -11.28
C ALA A 69 19.36 -3.86 -12.16
N ASP A 70 18.90 -3.57 -13.38
CA ASP A 70 19.04 -4.36 -14.62
C ASP A 70 18.10 -5.58 -14.75
N ASP A 71 16.94 -5.53 -15.43
CA ASP A 71 16.69 -5.12 -16.82
C ASP A 71 17.71 -5.71 -17.83
N ALA A 72 17.93 -7.04 -17.81
CA ALA A 72 18.70 -7.72 -18.87
C ALA A 72 18.50 -9.25 -19.03
N ALA A 73 17.51 -9.90 -18.40
CA ALA A 73 17.48 -11.38 -18.34
C ALA A 73 16.18 -12.08 -18.79
N ASN A 74 15.29 -11.39 -19.52
CA ASN A 74 14.13 -12.05 -20.15
C ASN A 74 14.26 -12.09 -21.69
N ARG A 75 15.36 -12.69 -22.16
CA ARG A 75 15.45 -13.29 -23.50
C ARG A 75 15.50 -14.79 -23.30
N ASP A 76 14.38 -15.44 -23.57
CA ASP A 76 14.20 -16.88 -23.72
C ASP A 76 15.23 -17.46 -24.72
N PRO A 77 16.20 -18.27 -24.28
CA PRO A 77 17.05 -19.08 -25.13
C PRO A 77 16.62 -20.55 -25.02
N GLY A 78 15.36 -20.84 -25.35
CA GLY A 78 14.73 -22.11 -24.95
C GLY A 78 13.82 -22.77 -25.99
N ALA A 79 14.08 -22.63 -27.29
CA ALA A 79 13.40 -23.43 -28.31
C ALA A 79 14.31 -23.79 -29.49
N ALA A 80 15.46 -24.43 -29.20
CA ALA A 80 16.13 -25.26 -30.19
C ALA A 80 15.49 -26.66 -30.12
N ASP A 81 14.50 -26.91 -30.97
CA ASP A 81 14.01 -28.25 -31.27
C ASP A 81 14.75 -28.78 -32.52
N PRO A 82 15.75 -29.68 -32.38
CA PRO A 82 16.62 -30.09 -33.47
C PRO A 82 16.09 -31.33 -34.19
N ALA A 83 14.79 -31.50 -34.43
CA ALA A 83 14.31 -32.68 -35.15
C ALA A 83 12.90 -32.55 -35.72
N ALA A 84 12.68 -31.73 -36.75
CA ALA A 84 11.75 -32.01 -37.87
C ALA A 84 11.32 -30.73 -38.61
N PHE A 85 11.93 -30.44 -39.76
CA PHE A 85 11.12 -29.96 -40.89
C PHE A 85 11.79 -30.34 -42.22
N LYS A 86 11.29 -31.45 -42.76
CA LYS A 86 11.54 -31.93 -44.10
C LYS A 86 10.96 -30.95 -45.13
N LYS A 87 11.67 -30.83 -46.26
CA LYS A 87 11.14 -30.81 -47.64
C LYS A 87 10.49 -29.50 -48.15
N THR A 88 11.17 -28.84 -49.09
CA THR A 88 10.60 -28.11 -50.25
C THR A 88 11.69 -27.66 -51.25
N PRO A 89 11.39 -27.40 -52.54
CA PRO A 89 11.95 -28.13 -53.68
C PRO A 89 12.90 -27.33 -54.60
N GLU A 90 13.47 -28.05 -55.57
CA GLU A 90 14.36 -27.66 -56.68
C GLU A 90 14.24 -26.23 -57.26
N PRO A 91 15.37 -25.60 -57.65
CA PRO A 91 15.36 -24.35 -58.39
C PRO A 91 14.96 -24.56 -59.87
N ALA A 92 13.80 -24.02 -60.26
CA ALA A 92 13.34 -24.01 -61.64
C ALA A 92 14.18 -23.08 -62.52
N THR A 93 14.99 -23.70 -63.37
CA THR A 93 15.65 -23.15 -64.55
C THR A 93 14.65 -22.41 -65.45
N LYS A 94 14.79 -21.08 -65.60
CA LYS A 94 14.14 -20.35 -66.70
C LYS A 94 15.17 -19.93 -67.75
N ARG A 95 14.95 -20.53 -68.91
CA ARG A 95 15.67 -20.44 -70.17
C ARG A 95 15.65 -19.02 -70.74
N LYS A 96 16.84 -18.55 -71.09
CA LYS A 96 17.13 -17.37 -71.90
C LYS A 96 16.45 -17.49 -73.27
N VAL A 97 15.71 -16.46 -73.67
CA VAL A 97 15.50 -16.08 -75.06
C VAL A 97 16.34 -14.84 -75.33
#